data_AF-A0A2V3WC99-F1
#
_entry.id   AF-A0A2V3WC99-F1
#
_cell.length_a   1.000
_cell.length_b   1.000
_cell.length_c   1.000
_cell.angle_alpha   90.00
_cell.angle_beta   90.00
_cell.angle_gamma   90.00
#
_symmetry.space_group_name_H-M   'P 1'
#
loop_
_entity.id
_entity.type
_entity.pdbx_description
1 polymer ?
#
loop_
_entity_poly.entity_id
_entity_poly.type
_entity_poly.pdbx_seq_one_letter_code
_entity_poly.pdbx_strand_id
1 'polypeptide(L)' 'MPVTTFNIDEKMGKTLEELRAHFGASSKAEVLRKAVALLKIATESEAADGSITIRKDNEDQKIIIK' A
#
# COMPACT_ATOMS: atom_id res chain seq x y z
N MET A 1 -10.63 -8.16 -19.95
CA MET A 1 -9.84 -7.14 -19.21
C MET A 1 -8.37 -7.42 -19.46
N PRO A 2 -7.52 -6.41 -19.65
CA PRO A 2 -6.07 -6.63 -19.74
C PRO A 2 -5.58 -7.30 -18.47
N VAL A 3 -4.75 -8.34 -18.62
CA VAL A 3 -4.17 -9.10 -17.50
C VAL A 3 -2.69 -8.74 -17.43
N THR A 4 -2.29 -8.17 -16.30
CA THR A 4 -0.87 -7.90 -16.01
C THR A 4 -0.35 -8.98 -15.08
N THR A 5 0.75 -9.60 -15.48
CA THR A 5 1.43 -10.64 -14.68
C THR A 5 2.66 -10.04 -14.01
N PHE A 6 2.88 -10.37 -12.74
CA PHE A 6 4.05 -9.97 -11.96
C PHE A 6 4.71 -11.19 -11.36
N ASN A 7 6.04 -11.22 -11.37
CA ASN A 7 6.79 -12.16 -10.56
C ASN A 7 6.93 -11.57 -9.16
N ILE A 8 6.49 -12.32 -8.15
CA ILE A 8 6.64 -11.96 -6.75
C ILE A 8 7.35 -13.09 -6.03
N ASP A 9 8.21 -12.75 -5.08
CA ASP A 9 8.82 -13.74 -4.21
C ASP A 9 7.81 -14.29 -3.18
N GLU A 10 8.22 -15.34 -2.48
CA GLU A 10 7.36 -16.00 -1.49
C GLU A 10 7.00 -15.08 -0.32
N LYS A 11 7.92 -14.20 0.09
CA LYS A 11 7.72 -13.29 1.22
C LYS A 11 6.63 -12.27 0.90
N MET A 12 6.74 -11.61 -0.24
CA MET A 12 5.72 -10.70 -0.78
C MET A 12 4.40 -11.45 -1.01
N GLY A 13 4.47 -12.69 -1.49
CA GLY A 13 3.31 -13.55 -1.65
C GLY A 13 2.54 -13.81 -0.35
N LYS A 14 3.24 -13.94 0.79
CA LYS A 14 2.65 -14.06 2.13
C LYS A 14 2.09 -12.73 2.63
N THR A 15 2.83 -11.64 2.50
CA THR A 15 2.36 -10.30 2.87
C THR A 15 1.08 -9.92 2.13
N LEU A 16 0.98 -10.19 0.83
CA LEU A 16 -0.24 -9.93 0.06
C LEU A 16 -1.43 -10.78 0.54
N GLU A 17 -1.17 -11.99 1.03
CA GLU A 17 -2.21 -12.87 1.58
C GLU A 17 -2.72 -12.37 2.94
N GLU A 18 -1.81 -11.93 3.81
CA GLU A 18 -2.13 -11.31 5.11
C GLU A 18 -2.95 -10.04 4.91
N LEU A 19 -2.52 -9.17 3.99
CA LEU A 19 -3.25 -7.95 3.64
C LEU A 19 -4.61 -8.27 3.01
N ARG A 20 -4.70 -9.31 2.18
CA ARG A 20 -5.99 -9.74 1.61
C ARG A 20 -6.96 -10.11 2.73
N ALA A 21 -6.51 -10.91 3.70
CA ALA A 21 -7.33 -11.32 4.83
C ALA A 21 -7.72 -10.12 5.71
N HIS A 22 -6.76 -9.25 6.05
CA HIS A 22 -7.00 -8.07 6.89
C HIS A 22 -8.02 -7.10 6.26
N PHE A 23 -7.91 -6.84 4.97
CA PHE A 23 -8.79 -5.89 4.27
C PHE A 23 -10.03 -6.54 3.63
N GLY A 24 -10.25 -7.85 3.83
CA GLY A 24 -11.37 -8.58 3.23
C GLY A 24 -11.40 -8.52 1.70
N ALA A 25 -10.23 -8.42 1.05
CA ALA A 25 -10.15 -8.28 -0.40
C ALA A 25 -10.44 -9.61 -1.11
N SER A 26 -11.04 -9.55 -2.30
CA SER A 26 -11.40 -10.72 -3.10
C SER A 26 -10.19 -11.46 -3.67
N SER A 27 -9.06 -10.77 -3.83
CA SER A 27 -7.84 -11.32 -4.44
C SER A 27 -6.59 -10.52 -4.08
N LYS A 28 -5.41 -11.14 -4.23
CA LYS A 28 -4.10 -10.45 -4.13
C LYS A 28 -3.97 -9.30 -5.15
N ALA A 29 -4.56 -9.46 -6.34
CA ALA A 29 -4.57 -8.40 -7.35
C ALA A 29 -5.39 -7.18 -6.90
N GLU A 30 -6.49 -7.38 -6.17
CA GLU A 30 -7.24 -6.28 -5.57
C GLU A 30 -6.42 -5.55 -4.51
N VAL A 31 -5.68 -6.27 -3.66
CA VAL A 31 -4.74 -5.68 -2.70
C VAL A 31 -3.70 -4.82 -3.41
N LEU A 32 -3.10 -5.31 -4.50
CA LEU A 32 -2.14 -4.54 -5.30
C LEU A 32 -2.76 -3.26 -5.86
N ARG A 33 -3.99 -3.30 -6.39
CA ARG A 33 -4.67 -2.09 -6.88
C ARG A 33 -4.90 -1.07 -5.77
N LYS A 34 -5.32 -1.52 -4.57
CA LYS A 34 -5.47 -0.65 -3.40
C LYS A 34 -4.13 -0.05 -2.97
N ALA A 35 -3.05 -0.83 -2.97
CA ALA A 35 -1.72 -0.35 -2.65
C ALA A 35 -1.23 0.73 -3.63
N VAL A 36 -1.45 0.54 -4.94
CA VAL A 36 -1.13 1.54 -5.96
C VAL A 36 -1.96 2.83 -5.77
N ALA A 37 -3.26 2.69 -5.48
CA ALA A 37 -4.11 3.85 -5.20
C ALA A 37 -3.66 4.61 -3.94
N LEU A 38 -3.26 3.89 -2.89
CA LEU A 38 -2.71 4.48 -1.67
C LEU A 38 -1.42 5.23 -1.95
N LEU A 39 -0.51 4.65 -2.75
CA LEU A 39 0.75 5.30 -3.11
C LEU A 39 0.50 6.60 -3.89
N LYS A 40 -0.51 6.64 -4.77
CA LYS A 40 -0.89 7.88 -5.47
C LYS A 40 -1.32 8.98 -4.49
N ILE A 41 -2.19 8.66 -3.54
CA ILE A 41 -2.65 9.61 -2.51
C ILE A 41 -1.47 10.07 -1.64
N ALA A 42 -0.58 9.14 -1.29
CA ALA A 42 0.62 9.40 -0.52
C ALA A 42 1.51 10.44 -1.22
N THR A 43 1.78 10.27 -2.51
CA THR A 43 2.56 11.23 -3.31
C THR A 43 1.87 12.60 -3.44
N GLU A 44 0.53 12.63 -3.58
CA GLU A 44 -0.23 13.89 -3.62
C GLU A 44 -0.21 14.65 -2.29
N SER A 45 -0.01 13.93 -1.17
CA SER A 45 0.00 14.49 0.19
C SER A 45 1.41 14.67 0.75
N GLU A 46 2.43 14.46 -0.07
CA GLU A 46 3.84 14.52 0.32
C GLU A 46 4.28 15.96 0.57
N ALA A 47 4.92 16.20 1.70
CA ALA A 47 5.53 17.48 2.01
C ALA A 47 6.79 17.72 1.16
N ALA A 48 7.25 18.97 1.09
CA ALA A 48 8.42 19.33 0.27
C ALA A 48 9.73 18.58 0.65
N ASP A 49 9.79 18.03 1.86
CA ASP A 49 10.91 17.22 2.36
C ASP A 49 10.76 15.72 2.10
N GLY A 50 9.73 15.31 1.35
CA GLY A 50 9.45 13.92 0.98
C GLY A 50 8.73 13.10 2.06
N SER A 51 8.09 13.78 3.01
CA SER A 51 7.45 13.14 4.16
C SER A 51 5.94 13.16 4.10
N ILE A 52 5.33 12.18 4.78
CA ILE A 52 3.89 12.03 4.93
C ILE A 52 3.59 11.83 6.41
N THR A 53 2.59 12.55 6.92
CA THR A 53 2.11 12.39 8.29
C THR A 53 0.88 11.49 8.29
N ILE A 54 0.94 10.39 9.03
CA ILE A 54 -0.19 9.49 9.29
C ILE A 54 -0.62 9.68 10.74
N ARG A 55 -1.91 9.96 10.95
CA ARG A 55 -2.50 10.01 12.30
C ARG A 55 -3.00 8.63 12.70
N LYS A 56 -2.54 8.13 13.85
CA LYS A 56 -3.01 6.87 14.44
C LYS A 56 -3.25 7.09 15.94
N ASP A 57 -4.44 6.72 16.43
CA ASP A 57 -4.80 6.83 17.86
C ASP A 57 -4.54 8.22 18.45
N ASN A 58 -4.78 9.27 17.64
CA ASN A 58 -4.54 10.67 17.96
C ASN A 58 -3.05 11.10 18.09
N GLU A 59 -2.14 10.23 17.70
CA GLU A 59 -0.71 10.52 17.53
C GLU A 59 -0.36 10.71 16.06
N ASP A 60 0.42 11.75 15.77
CA ASP A 60 0.93 12.01 14.42
C ASP A 60 2.29 11.32 14.22
N GLN A 61 2.35 10.41 13.26
CA GLN A 61 3.58 9.70 12.87
C GLN A 61 4.07 10.22 11.53
N LYS A 62 5.28 10.77 11.51
CA LYS A 62 5.96 11.22 10.30
C LYS A 62 6.71 10.06 9.65
N ILE A 63 6.38 9.77 8.40
CA ILE A 63 7.00 8.71 7.59
C ILE A 63 7.68 9.37 6.40
N ILE A 64 8.89 8.92 6.06
CA ILE A 64 9.59 9.35 4.85
C ILE A 64 9.58 8.16 3.88
N ILE A 65 8.98 8.36 2.70
CA ILE A 65 8.96 7.34 1.65
C ILE A 65 10.10 7.69 0.67
N LYS A 66 11.22 6.97 0.75
CA LYS A 66 12.37 7.11 -0.17
C LYS A 66 12.38 6.00 -1.21
#